data_AF-A0A5D4RFI2-F1
#
_entry.id   AF-A0A5D4RFI2-F1
#
_cell.length_a   1.000
_cell.length_b   1.000
_cell.length_c   1.000
_cell.angle_alpha   90.00
_cell.angle_beta   90.00
_cell.angle_gamma   90.00
#
_symmetry.space_group_name_H-M   'P 1'
#
loop_
_entity.id
_entity.type
_entity.pdbx_description
1 polymer ?
#
loop_
_entity_poly.entity_id
_entity_poly.type
_entity_poly.pdbx_seq_one_letter_code
_entity_poly.pdbx_strand_id
1 'polypeptide(L)' 'MERKRKEQEAALEAERKRKEQEAAEAEAEQTAVQTESFANCTELREVYPDGVDSNHPAYTSKMDRDKDNWACERSR' A
#
# COMPACT_ATOMS: atom_id res chain seq x y z
N MET A 1 0.25 44.55 -14.01
CA MET A 1 0.72 43.83 -12.80
C MET A 1 -0.28 42.76 -12.37
N GLU A 2 -1.58 43.07 -12.34
CA GLU A 2 -2.62 42.15 -11.85
C GLU A 2 -2.87 40.90 -12.71
N ARG A 3 -2.71 41.00 -14.04
CA ARG A 3 -2.84 39.84 -14.96
C ARG A 3 -1.74 38.79 -14.75
N LYS A 4 -0.49 39.23 -14.60
CA LYS A 4 0.66 38.34 -14.37
C LYS A 4 0.55 37.58 -13.04
N ARG A 5 -0.07 38.19 -12.03
CA ARG A 5 -0.29 37.58 -10.70
C ARG A 5 -1.39 36.51 -10.74
N LYS A 6 -2.48 36.78 -11.48
CA LYS A 6 -3.53 35.79 -11.74
C LYS A 6 -3.03 34.59 -12.55
N GLU A 7 -2.14 34.80 -13.52
CA GLU A 7 -1.51 33.72 -14.29
C GLU A 7 -0.57 32.86 -13.43
N GLN A 8 0.17 33.47 -12.50
CA GLN A 8 1.04 32.74 -11.57
C GLN A 8 0.27 31.94 -10.52
N GLU A 9 -0.84 32.46 -10.00
CA GLU A 9 -1.71 31.70 -9.07
C GLU A 9 -2.33 30.48 -9.75
N ALA A 10 -2.80 30.61 -11.00
CA ALA A 10 -3.36 29.49 -11.76
C ALA A 10 -2.31 28.39 -12.05
N ALA A 11 -1.07 28.78 -12.34
CA ALA A 11 0.02 27.83 -12.56
C ALA A 11 0.38 27.06 -11.28
N LEU A 12 0.47 27.75 -10.13
CA LEU A 12 0.76 27.10 -8.84
C LEU A 12 -0.39 26.19 -8.37
N GLU A 13 -1.65 26.54 -8.66
CA GLU A 13 -2.78 25.68 -8.34
C GLU A 13 -2.82 24.42 -9.22
N ALA A 14 -2.44 24.53 -10.50
CA ALA A 14 -2.31 23.40 -11.40
C ALA A 14 -1.16 22.45 -11.00
N GLU A 15 -0.02 23.00 -10.58
CA GLU A 15 1.10 22.18 -10.07
C GLU A 15 0.76 21.50 -8.75
N ARG A 16 0.02 22.16 -7.86
CA ARG A 16 -0.46 21.54 -6.61
C ARG A 16 -1.44 20.40 -6.87
N LYS A 17 -2.41 20.60 -7.77
CA LYS A 17 -3.34 19.53 -8.19
C LYS A 17 -2.61 18.35 -8.83
N ARG A 18 -1.57 18.61 -9.62
CA ARG A 18 -0.71 17.55 -10.17
C ARG A 18 0.01 16.77 -9.06
N LYS A 19 0.62 17.47 -8.09
CA LYS A 19 1.29 16.81 -6.95
C LYS A 19 0.33 16.02 -6.07
N GLU A 20 -0.91 16.50 -5.87
CA GLU A 20 -1.94 15.75 -5.15
C GLU A 20 -2.40 14.50 -5.92
N GLN A 21 -2.55 14.59 -7.24
CA GLN A 21 -2.87 13.44 -8.08
C GLN A 21 -1.72 12.42 -8.11
N GLU A 22 -0.47 12.87 -8.18
CA GLU A 22 0.72 12.01 -8.19
C GLU A 22 0.95 11.32 -6.83
N ALA A 23 0.62 11.98 -5.71
CA ALA A 23 0.61 11.36 -4.38
C ALA A 23 -0.52 10.33 -4.22
N ALA A 24 -1.72 10.63 -4.74
CA ALA A 24 -2.83 9.69 -4.71
C ALA A 24 -2.60 8.47 -5.63
N GLU A 25 -1.91 8.64 -6.75
CA GLU A 25 -1.58 7.56 -7.68
C GLU A 25 -0.45 6.68 -7.14
N ALA A 26 0.54 7.25 -6.44
CA ALA A 26 1.56 6.48 -5.71
C ALA A 26 0.96 5.69 -4.54
N GLU A 27 -0.05 6.22 -3.85
CA GLU A 27 -0.78 5.52 -2.79
C GLU A 27 -1.70 4.42 -3.38
N ALA A 28 -2.32 4.68 -4.53
CA ALA A 28 -3.11 3.69 -5.25
C ALA A 28 -2.25 2.52 -5.77
N GLU A 29 -1.03 2.78 -6.27
CA GLU A 29 -0.11 1.74 -6.72
C GLU A 29 0.44 0.89 -5.54
N GLN A 30 0.56 1.48 -4.34
CA GLN A 30 0.84 0.74 -3.11
C GLN A 30 -0.33 -0.10 -2.59
N THR A 31 -1.55 0.12 -3.09
CA THR A 31 -2.75 -0.67 -2.71
C THR A 31 -3.17 -1.66 -3.79
N ALA A 32 -2.66 -1.51 -5.03
CA ALA A 32 -2.78 -2.49 -6.11
C ALA A 32 -1.90 -3.73 -5.88
N VAL A 33 -1.56 -4.02 -4.61
CA VAL A 33 -0.80 -5.18 -4.25
C VAL A 33 -1.67 -6.40 -4.55
N GLN A 34 -1.26 -7.11 -5.59
CA GLN A 34 -1.89 -8.34 -6.04
C GLN A 34 -2.07 -9.24 -4.84
N THR A 35 -3.32 -9.41 -4.39
CA THR A 35 -3.64 -10.23 -3.24
C THR A 35 -3.24 -11.67 -3.56
N GLU A 36 -2.03 -12.06 -3.19
CA GLU A 36 -1.58 -13.43 -3.27
C GLU A 36 -2.30 -14.21 -2.16
N SER A 37 -3.47 -14.77 -2.52
CA SER A 37 -4.26 -15.58 -1.61
C SER A 37 -3.70 -16.99 -1.56
N PHE A 38 -3.09 -17.35 -0.43
CA PHE A 38 -2.65 -18.72 -0.14
C PHE A 38 -3.78 -19.50 0.52
N ALA A 39 -3.86 -20.83 0.30
CA ALA A 39 -4.90 -21.63 0.93
C ALA A 39 -4.61 -21.88 2.42
N ASN A 40 -3.33 -21.91 2.80
CA ASN A 40 -2.86 -22.22 4.14
C ASN A 40 -1.45 -21.64 4.39
N CYS A 41 -1.01 -21.66 5.65
CA CYS A 41 0.32 -21.21 6.04
C CYS A 41 1.48 -22.10 5.57
N THR A 42 1.23 -23.29 5.04
CA THR A 42 2.27 -24.14 4.46
C THR A 42 2.70 -23.56 3.11
N GLU A 43 1.73 -23.33 2.21
CA GLU A 43 1.98 -22.71 0.90
C GLU A 43 2.59 -21.31 1.05
N LEU A 44 2.08 -20.50 1.98
CA LEU A 44 2.64 -19.17 2.23
C LEU A 44 4.09 -19.26 2.70
N ARG A 45 4.45 -20.22 3.56
CA ARG A 45 5.84 -20.38 4.04
C ARG A 45 6.81 -20.95 3.02
N GLU A 46 6.33 -21.53 1.92
CA GLU A 46 7.21 -21.93 0.81
C GLU A 46 7.82 -20.72 0.11
N VAL A 47 7.08 -19.60 0.05
CA VAL A 47 7.53 -18.32 -0.52
C VAL A 47 8.02 -17.34 0.54
N TYR A 48 7.32 -17.26 1.68
CA TYR A 48 7.60 -16.36 2.81
C TYR A 48 7.83 -17.18 4.10
N PRO A 49 9.02 -17.77 4.28
CA PRO A 49 9.28 -18.74 5.36
C PRO A 49 9.13 -18.17 6.78
N ASP A 50 9.29 -16.85 6.93
CA ASP A 50 9.15 -16.15 8.21
C ASP A 50 7.73 -15.62 8.47
N GLY A 51 6.80 -15.83 7.51
CA GLY A 51 5.47 -15.25 7.53
C GLY A 51 5.45 -13.86 6.86
N VAL A 52 4.30 -13.18 6.97
CA VAL A 52 4.09 -11.87 6.35
C VAL A 52 3.40 -10.91 7.33
N ASP A 53 3.77 -9.63 7.28
CA ASP A 53 3.17 -8.57 8.09
C ASP A 53 1.82 -8.11 7.54
N SER A 54 1.06 -7.34 8.32
CA SER A 54 -0.29 -6.88 7.94
C SER A 54 -0.36 -5.96 6.73
N ASN A 55 0.75 -5.36 6.31
CA ASN A 55 0.81 -4.53 5.11
C ASN A 55 1.11 -5.37 3.86
N HIS A 56 1.36 -6.67 4.01
CA HIS A 56 1.66 -7.56 2.90
C HIS A 56 0.39 -8.00 2.15
N PRO A 57 0.41 -8.10 0.81
CA PRO A 57 -0.73 -8.56 0.00
C PRO A 57 -1.26 -9.95 0.37
N ALA A 58 -0.34 -10.80 0.83
CA ALA A 58 -0.61 -12.17 1.24
C ALA A 58 -1.17 -12.27 2.67
N TYR A 59 -1.22 -11.16 3.40
CA TYR A 59 -1.71 -11.15 4.76
C TYR A 59 -3.19 -11.44 4.79
N THR A 60 -3.57 -12.42 5.61
CA THR A 60 -4.97 -12.67 5.93
C THR A 60 -5.13 -12.81 7.43
N SER A 61 -6.09 -12.09 8.01
CA SER A 61 -6.39 -12.15 9.46
C SER A 61 -6.84 -13.54 9.94
N LYS A 62 -7.20 -14.44 9.01
CA LYS A 62 -7.50 -15.85 9.30
C LYS A 62 -6.25 -16.69 9.53
N MET A 63 -5.10 -16.25 9.00
CA MET A 63 -3.80 -16.88 9.15
C MET A 63 -2.97 -16.30 10.30
N ASP A 64 -3.38 -15.14 10.82
CA ASP A 64 -2.88 -14.55 12.06
C ASP A 64 -3.64 -15.14 13.26
N ARG A 65 -3.10 -16.22 13.84
CA ARG A 65 -3.74 -16.95 14.95
C ARG A 65 -3.83 -16.09 16.22
N ASP A 66 -2.90 -15.17 16.35
CA ASP A 66 -2.56 -14.36 17.52
C ASP A 66 -3.23 -13.01 17.52
N LYS A 67 -3.54 -12.54 16.32
CA LYS A 67 -3.94 -11.16 16.02
C LYS A 67 -2.84 -10.16 16.37
N ASP A 68 -1.59 -10.54 16.12
CA ASP A 68 -0.43 -9.67 16.34
C ASP A 68 -0.04 -8.87 15.09
N ASN A 69 -0.82 -9.00 14.01
CA ASN A 69 -0.56 -8.44 12.68
C ASN A 69 0.57 -9.15 11.92
N TRP A 70 0.86 -10.41 12.27
CA TRP A 70 1.79 -11.26 11.56
C TRP A 70 1.12 -12.59 11.18
N ALA A 71 0.92 -12.81 9.88
CA ALA A 71 0.33 -14.06 9.40
C ALA A 71 1.42 -15.14 9.26
N CYS A 72 1.07 -16.36 9.69
CA CYS A 72 1.88 -17.56 9.46
C CYS A 72 3.33 -17.50 9.98
N GLU A 73 3.58 -16.86 11.12
CA GLU A 73 4.90 -16.83 11.74
C GLU A 73 5.44 -18.24 12.07
N ARG A 74 6.76 -18.36 12.17
CA ARG A 74 7.44 -19.64 12.36
C ARG A 74 7.54 -20.08 13.84
N SER A 75 7.34 -19.16 14.77
CA SER A 75 7.84 -19.27 16.15
C SER A 75 6.77 -19.15 17.25
N ARG A 76 5.48 -19.32 16.94
CA ARG A 76 4.38 -19.32 17.94
C ARG A 76 3.57 -20.61 17.99
#